data_AF-A0A3B9WPP4-F1
#
_entry.id   AF-A0A3B9WPP4-F1
#
_cell.length_a   1.000
_cell.length_b   1.000
_cell.length_c   1.000
_cell.angle_alpha   90.00
_cell.angle_beta   90.00
_cell.angle_gamma   90.00
#
_symmetry.space_group_name_H-M   'P 1'
#
loop_
_entity.id
_entity.type
_entity.pdbx_description
1 polymer ?
#
loop_
_entity_poly.entity_id
_entity_poly.type
_entity_poly.pdbx_seq_one_letter_code
_entity_poly.pdbx_strand_id
1 'polypeptide(L)'
;MAWRFSKAVADGSEPMSIMAHLSELRMRIIRSCLSIAIGAAVILIFYDQVLHFLTQPYRNICTARPDFNCDGSLYALGPIEGLASRMRIAGYGGIIISVPIILWQLWRFIAPAMS
;
A
#
# COMPACT_ATOMS: atom_id res chain seq x y z
N MET A 1 10.97 -26.14 -33.82
CA MET A 1 10.38 -25.96 -32.47
C MET A 1 9.87 -24.53 -32.39
N ALA A 2 8.60 -24.34 -32.72
CA ALA A 2 8.03 -23.08 -33.15
C ALA A 2 7.47 -22.28 -31.96
N TRP A 3 8.06 -21.13 -31.68
CA TRP A 3 7.45 -20.08 -30.85
C TRP A 3 7.29 -18.82 -31.71
N ARG A 4 6.23 -18.79 -32.52
CA ARG A 4 5.73 -17.56 -33.15
C ARG A 4 4.70 -16.96 -32.19
N PHE A 5 5.16 -16.15 -31.24
CA PHE A 5 4.28 -15.21 -30.56
C PHE A 5 3.83 -14.16 -31.58
N SER A 6 2.69 -14.43 -32.21
CA SER A 6 1.95 -13.46 -33.00
C SER A 6 1.52 -12.33 -32.06
N LYS A 7 2.25 -11.21 -32.07
CA LYS A 7 1.70 -9.93 -31.62
C LYS A 7 0.71 -9.50 -32.70
N ALA A 8 -0.55 -9.89 -32.53
CA ALA A 8 -1.64 -9.20 -33.17
C ALA A 8 -1.65 -7.77 -32.61
N VAL A 9 -1.12 -6.85 -33.41
CA VAL A 9 -1.43 -5.42 -33.30
C VAL A 9 -2.91 -5.31 -33.66
N ALA A 10 -3.76 -5.13 -32.65
CA ALA A 10 -5.12 -4.66 -32.86
C ALA A 10 -5.04 -3.14 -33.06
N ASP A 11 -5.13 -2.75 -34.32
CA ASP A 11 -5.32 -1.40 -34.83
C ASP A 11 -6.69 -0.84 -34.40
N GLY A 12 -6.81 0.48 -34.37
CA GLY A 12 -7.87 1.22 -33.71
C GLY A 12 -9.28 1.10 -34.31
N SER A 13 -10.24 1.69 -33.58
CA SER A 13 -11.65 1.93 -33.94
C SER A 13 -12.66 0.79 -33.82
N GLU A 14 -12.67 0.08 -32.68
CA GLU A 14 -13.89 -0.59 -32.19
C GLU A 14 -14.36 0.11 -30.89
N PRO A 15 -15.67 0.31 -30.67
CA PRO A 15 -16.18 0.75 -29.37
C PRO A 15 -15.69 -0.27 -28.34
N MET A 16 -14.87 0.17 -27.39
CA MET A 16 -14.24 -0.75 -26.44
C MET A 16 -15.34 -1.59 -25.79
N SER A 17 -15.33 -2.91 -26.06
CA SER A 17 -16.23 -3.84 -25.41
C SER A 17 -16.09 -3.65 -23.89
N ILE A 18 -17.20 -3.62 -23.16
CA ILE A 18 -17.21 -3.62 -21.68
C ILE A 18 -16.27 -4.70 -21.13
N MET A 19 -16.15 -5.81 -21.87
CA MET A 19 -15.25 -6.91 -21.54
C MET A 19 -13.76 -6.55 -21.66
N ALA A 20 -13.37 -5.70 -22.62
CA ALA A 20 -12.01 -5.17 -22.74
C ALA A 20 -11.70 -4.19 -21.58
N HIS A 21 -12.63 -3.31 -21.23
CA HIS A 21 -12.47 -2.35 -20.12
C HIS A 21 -12.33 -3.07 -18.76
N LEU A 22 -13.12 -4.13 -18.52
CA LEU A 22 -13.00 -4.98 -17.32
C LEU A 22 -11.69 -5.78 -17.28
N SER A 23 -11.19 -6.23 -18.44
CA SER A 23 -9.90 -6.93 -18.53
C SER A 23 -8.73 -6.04 -18.10
N GLU A 24 -8.83 -4.75 -18.43
CA GLU A 24 -7.84 -3.74 -18.09
C GLU A 24 -7.88 -3.42 -16.58
N LEU A 25 -9.07 -3.32 -15.99
CA LEU A 25 -9.25 -3.16 -14.55
C LEU A 25 -8.59 -4.29 -13.75
N ARG A 26 -8.80 -5.56 -14.16
CA ARG A 26 -8.19 -6.72 -13.49
C ARG A 26 -6.66 -6.63 -13.45
N MET A 27 -6.05 -6.34 -14.59
CA MET A 27 -4.59 -6.25 -14.69
C MET A 27 -4.02 -5.12 -13.84
N ARG A 28 -4.75 -4.00 -13.74
CA ARG A 28 -4.36 -2.84 -12.92
C ARG A 28 -4.46 -3.14 -11.43
N ILE A 29 -5.55 -3.79 -10.99
CA ILE A 29 -5.73 -4.23 -9.60
C ILE A 29 -4.58 -5.14 -9.17
N ILE A 30 -4.21 -6.13 -9.99
CA ILE A 30 -3.10 -7.05 -9.66
C ILE A 30 -1.79 -6.29 -9.47
N ARG A 31 -1.47 -5.34 -10.36
CA ARG A 31 -0.26 -4.51 -10.24
C ARG A 31 -0.29 -3.59 -9.01
N SER A 32 -1.44 -3.02 -8.67
CA SER A 32 -1.60 -2.17 -7.47
C SER A 32 -1.45 -3.00 -6.19
N CYS A 33 -2.06 -4.17 -6.13
CA CYS A 33 -1.87 -5.10 -5.01
C CYS A 33 -0.41 -5.53 -4.87
N LEU A 34 0.29 -5.80 -5.98
CA LEU A 34 1.71 -6.13 -5.96
C LEU A 34 2.55 -4.97 -5.38
N SER A 35 2.25 -3.73 -5.78
CA SER A 35 2.89 -2.53 -5.24
C SER A 35 2.68 -2.41 -3.73
N ILE A 36 1.45 -2.60 -3.25
CA ILE A 36 1.12 -2.56 -1.81
C ILE A 36 1.86 -3.66 -1.06
N ALA A 37 1.92 -4.88 -1.60
CA ALA A 37 2.64 -5.98 -0.99
C ALA A 37 4.14 -5.66 -0.84
N ILE A 38 4.76 -5.07 -1.87
CA ILE A 38 6.16 -4.65 -1.82
C ILE A 38 6.33 -3.51 -0.79
N GLY A 39 5.47 -2.50 -0.81
CA GLY A 39 5.50 -1.40 0.17
C GLY A 39 5.34 -1.88 1.61
N ALA A 40 4.44 -2.84 1.85
CA ALA A 40 4.23 -3.44 3.16
C ALA A 40 5.43 -4.27 3.61
N ALA A 41 6.06 -5.02 2.69
CA ALA A 41 7.29 -5.76 2.98
C ALA A 41 8.45 -4.82 3.38
N VAL A 42 8.59 -3.68 2.70
CA VAL A 42 9.58 -2.66 3.05
C VAL A 42 9.30 -2.09 4.45
N ILE A 43 8.06 -1.70 4.77
CA ILE A 43 7.69 -1.20 6.11
C ILE A 43 7.95 -2.25 7.19
N LEU A 44 7.68 -3.54 6.92
CA LEU A 44 7.98 -4.62 7.86
C LEU A 44 9.47 -4.70 8.21
N ILE A 45 10.35 -4.52 7.22
CA ILE A 45 11.80 -4.49 7.44
C ILE A 45 12.20 -3.28 8.31
N PHE A 46 11.57 -2.13 8.12
CA PHE A 46 11.84 -0.89 8.86
C PHE A 46 10.86 -0.63 10.00
N TYR A 47 10.25 -1.68 10.56
CA TYR A 47 9.19 -1.57 11.56
C TYR A 47 9.63 -0.76 12.80
N ASP A 48 10.81 -1.04 13.35
CA ASP A 48 11.29 -0.40 14.58
C ASP A 48 11.47 1.12 14.39
N GLN A 49 11.93 1.55 13.22
CA GLN A 49 12.10 2.95 12.86
C GLN A 49 10.74 3.68 12.80
N VAL A 50 9.75 3.04 12.17
CA VAL A 50 8.39 3.57 12.02
C VAL A 50 7.69 3.65 13.37
N LEU A 51 7.84 2.63 14.22
CA LEU A 51 7.30 2.61 15.57
C LEU A 51 7.94 3.69 16.45
N HIS A 52 9.26 3.89 16.35
CA HIS A 52 9.95 4.97 17.07
C HIS A 52 9.42 6.35 16.65
N PHE A 53 9.22 6.57 15.35
CA PHE A 53 8.64 7.81 14.82
C PHE A 53 7.20 8.04 15.34
N LEU A 54 6.36 7.01 15.35
CA LEU A 54 4.98 7.08 15.85
C LEU A 54 4.91 7.33 17.37
N THR A 55 5.87 6.83 18.14
CA THR A 55 5.89 6.93 19.62
C THR A 55 6.65 8.14 20.14
N GLN A 56 7.44 8.81 19.30
CA GLN A 56 8.15 10.04 19.63
C GLN A 56 7.25 11.15 20.22
N PRO A 57 6.08 11.51 19.64
CA PRO A 57 5.23 12.53 20.23
C PRO A 57 4.78 12.13 21.63
N TYR A 58 4.43 10.85 21.86
CA TYR A 58 4.02 10.34 23.17
C TYR A 58 5.13 10.47 24.24
N ARG A 59 6.38 10.16 23.88
CA ARG A 59 7.53 10.35 24.78
C ARG A 59 7.79 11.82 25.09
N ASN A 60 7.58 12.72 24.13
CA ASN A 60 7.77 14.16 24.31
C ASN A 60 6.72 14.78 25.28
N ILE A 61 5.47 14.33 25.24
CA ILE A 61 4.43 14.85 26.16
C ILE A 61 4.65 14.35 27.59
N CYS A 62 5.01 13.08 27.75
CA CYS A 62 5.28 12.49 29.06
C CYS A 62 6.52 13.11 29.74
N THR A 63 7.51 13.58 28.97
CA THR A 63 8.65 14.35 29.50
C THR A 63 8.30 15.81 29.81
N ALA A 64 7.34 16.41 29.10
CA ALA A 64 6.91 17.79 29.33
C ALA A 64 5.88 17.94 30.48
N ARG A 65 5.19 16.87 30.88
CA ARG A 65 4.18 16.86 31.95
C ARG A 65 4.42 15.67 32.90
N PRO A 66 5.25 15.82 33.95
CA PRO A 66 5.49 14.76 34.93
C PRO A 66 4.26 14.42 35.80
N ASP A 67 3.18 15.21 35.70
CA ASP A 67 1.90 14.95 36.38
C ASP A 67 1.20 13.67 35.89
N PHE A 68 1.45 13.28 34.64
CA PHE A 68 1.05 11.98 34.12
C PHE A 68 2.21 11.03 34.39
N ASN A 69 2.04 10.09 35.32
CA ASN A 69 3.00 9.03 35.67
C ASN A 69 3.18 8.06 34.48
N CYS A 70 3.74 8.58 33.39
CA CYS A 70 3.98 7.93 32.13
C CYS A 70 5.35 7.26 32.18
N ASP A 71 5.38 5.94 32.05
CA ASP A 71 6.63 5.19 31.91
C ASP A 71 7.18 5.19 30.46
N GLY A 72 6.48 5.82 29.50
CA GLY A 72 6.90 5.92 28.09
C GLY A 72 7.08 4.56 27.39
N SER A 73 6.70 3.48 28.07
CA SER A 73 6.83 2.09 27.67
C SER A 73 5.55 1.63 26.99
N LEU A 74 5.70 1.05 25.80
CA LEU A 74 4.61 0.41 25.07
C LEU A 74 4.37 -0.95 25.70
N TYR A 75 3.30 -1.07 26.48
CA TYR A 75 2.83 -2.36 26.99
C TYR A 75 1.97 -3.05 25.94
N ALA A 76 2.30 -4.30 25.61
CA ALA A 76 1.39 -5.19 24.91
C ALA A 76 0.47 -5.82 25.97
N LEU A 77 -0.81 -5.42 25.99
CA LEU A 77 -1.83 -5.91 26.91
C LEU A 77 -2.27 -7.34 26.57
N GLY A 78 -2.00 -7.81 25.34
CA GLY A 78 -2.34 -9.15 24.88
C GLY A 78 -1.21 -9.86 24.11
N PRO A 79 -1.20 -11.21 24.11
CA PRO A 79 -0.15 -12.01 23.46
C PRO A 79 -0.08 -11.82 21.94
N ILE A 80 -1.19 -11.42 21.31
CA ILE A 80 -1.29 -11.18 19.86
C ILE A 80 -1.08 -9.69 19.52
N GLU A 81 -1.10 -8.78 20.48
CA GLU A 81 -1.05 -7.33 20.20
C GLU A 81 0.26 -6.89 19.55
N GLY A 82 1.38 -7.51 19.91
CA GLY A 82 2.67 -7.25 19.26
C GLY A 82 2.69 -7.64 17.78
N LEU A 83 2.03 -8.75 17.41
CA LEU A 83 1.90 -9.16 16.02
C LEU A 83 0.87 -8.31 15.27
N ALA A 84 -0.27 -8.03 15.90
CA ALA A 84 -1.34 -7.23 15.31
C ALA A 84 -0.89 -5.79 15.02
N SER A 85 -0.12 -5.16 15.92
CA SER A 85 0.46 -3.83 15.71
C SER A 85 1.43 -3.81 14.54
N ARG A 86 2.34 -4.80 14.45
CA ARG A 86 3.24 -4.98 13.29
C ARG A 86 2.49 -5.10 11.98
N MET A 87 1.47 -5.96 11.92
CA MET A 87 0.67 -6.16 10.70
C MET A 87 -0.12 -4.91 10.31
N ARG A 88 -0.71 -4.20 11.28
CA ARG A 88 -1.42 -2.94 11.05
C ARG A 88 -0.50 -1.85 10.52
N ILE A 89 0.66 -1.66 11.15
CA ILE A 89 1.65 -0.66 10.74
C ILE A 89 2.16 -0.98 9.33
N ALA A 90 2.48 -2.25 9.04
CA ALA A 90 2.88 -2.70 7.71
C ALA A 90 1.80 -2.48 6.65
N GLY A 91 0.54 -2.82 6.96
CA GLY A 91 -0.58 -2.65 6.05
C GLY A 91 -0.81 -1.18 5.71
N TYR A 92 -1.00 -0.33 6.74
CA TYR A 92 -1.25 1.09 6.52
C TYR A 92 -0.03 1.80 5.94
N GLY A 93 1.18 1.52 6.44
CA GLY A 93 2.42 2.09 5.91
C GLY A 93 2.67 1.68 4.45
N GLY A 94 2.42 0.41 4.12
CA GLY A 94 2.59 -0.10 2.76
C GLY A 94 1.61 0.53 1.77
N ILE A 95 0.37 0.78 2.20
CA ILE A 95 -0.62 1.52 1.42
C ILE A 95 -0.15 2.96 1.20
N ILE A 96 0.30 3.66 2.26
CA ILE A 96 0.79 5.05 2.18
C ILE A 96 1.93 5.18 1.17
N ILE A 97 2.92 4.29 1.22
CA ILE A 97 4.04 4.29 0.25
C ILE A 97 3.55 3.99 -1.17
N SER A 98 2.51 3.17 -1.30
CA SER A 98 1.96 2.77 -2.61
C SER A 98 0.98 3.77 -3.21
N VAL A 99 0.53 4.79 -2.44
CA VAL A 99 -0.36 5.85 -2.91
C VAL A 99 0.03 6.42 -4.28
N PRO A 100 1.27 6.87 -4.55
CA PRO A 100 1.63 7.43 -5.85
C PRO A 100 1.41 6.46 -7.01
N ILE A 101 1.68 5.17 -6.80
CA ILE A 101 1.53 4.14 -7.83
C ILE A 101 0.05 3.81 -8.06
N ILE A 102 -0.73 3.71 -6.98
CA ILE A 102 -2.18 3.51 -7.03
C ILE A 102 -2.83 4.69 -7.75
N LEU A 103 -2.45 5.92 -7.41
CA LEU A 103 -2.98 7.14 -8.01
C LEU A 103 -2.68 7.21 -9.50
N TRP A 104 -1.46 6.85 -9.90
CA TRP A 104 -1.07 6.81 -11.31
C TRP A 104 -1.85 5.74 -12.10
N GLN A 105 -2.04 4.56 -11.52
CA GLN A 105 -2.85 3.51 -12.14
C GLN A 105 -4.34 3.87 -12.22
N LEU A 106 -4.87 4.56 -11.21
CA LEU A 106 -6.24 5.06 -11.19
C LEU A 106 -6.44 6.15 -12.26
N TRP A 107 -5.53 7.11 -12.35
CA TRP A 107 -5.59 8.18 -13.34
C TRP A 107 -5.59 7.63 -14.77
N ARG A 108 -4.71 6.67 -15.05
CA ARG A 108 -4.62 6.05 -16.36
C ARG A 108 -5.85 5.19 -16.71
N PHE A 109 -6.70 4.86 -15.74
CA PHE A 109 -7.99 4.19 -15.98
C PHE A 109 -9.10 5.21 -16.25
N ILE A 110 -9.07 6.37 -15.57
CA ILE A 110 -10.05 7.44 -15.74
C ILE A 110 -9.82 8.22 -17.05
N ALA A 111 -8.57 8.50 -17.43
CA ALA A 111 -8.23 9.25 -18.63
C ALA A 111 -8.87 8.70 -19.94
N PRO A 112 -8.85 7.38 -20.23
CA PRO A 112 -9.52 6.84 -21.41
C PRO A 112 -11.05 6.76 -21.28
N ALA A 113 -11.64 7.03 -20.11
CA ALA A 113 -13.09 7.00 -19.93
C ALA A 113 -13.78 8.31 -20.37
N MET A 114 -13.03 9.36 -20.71
CA MET A 114 -13.55 10.67 -21.15
C MET A 114 -13.30 11.00 -22.64
N SER A 115 -12.73 10.07 -23.41
CA SER A 115 -12.49 10.18 -24.86
C SER A 115 -13.18 9.06 -25.60
#